data_AF-A0A1S3M756-F1
#
_entry.id   AF-A0A1S3M756-F1
#
_cell.length_a   1.000
_cell.length_b   1.000
_cell.length_c   1.000
_cell.angle_alpha   90.00
_cell.angle_beta   90.00
_cell.angle_gamma   90.00
#
_symmetry.space_group_name_H-M   'P 1'
#
loop_
_entity.id
_entity.type
_entity.pdbx_description
1 polymer ?
#
loop_
_entity_poly.entity_id
_entity_poly.type
_entity_poly.pdbx_seq_one_letter_code
_entity_poly.pdbx_strand_id
1 'polypeptide(L)'
;MDTKTTAGHFYPLLLPLPVGGNTSSPLSLGEAVRCTAASLDHGGLYLVHGPLVLLLWVGHNIANTSLVQLFNITCLSTLPSGETKLPVLDNPLSVSVRSLINTLNSQTHYTRKLRVVKQGDSCEEALQRLLVEDKSPNGGASYADFLYHLHVNSIQLLVR
;
A
#
# COMPACT_ATOMS: atom_id res chain seq x y z
N MET A 1 11.72 -9.58 -16.44
CA MET A 1 11.79 -9.01 -15.09
C MET A 1 13.16 -9.38 -14.53
N ASP A 2 13.92 -8.41 -14.02
CA ASP A 2 15.16 -8.69 -13.27
C ASP A 2 14.82 -9.25 -11.87
N THR A 3 15.83 -9.65 -11.09
CA THR A 3 15.60 -10.27 -9.77
C THR A 3 14.89 -9.32 -8.80
N LYS A 4 15.26 -8.04 -8.81
CA LYS A 4 14.69 -7.00 -7.93
C LYS A 4 13.22 -6.71 -8.27
N THR A 5 12.89 -6.57 -9.54
CA THR A 5 11.50 -6.38 -9.99
C THR A 5 10.66 -7.62 -9.72
N THR A 6 11.23 -8.82 -9.90
CA THR A 6 10.52 -10.07 -9.58
C THR A 6 10.17 -10.14 -8.09
N ALA A 7 11.11 -9.84 -7.20
CA ALA A 7 10.85 -9.80 -5.76
C ALA A 7 9.74 -8.80 -5.40
N GLY A 8 9.82 -7.57 -5.93
CA GLY A 8 8.81 -6.54 -5.69
C GLY A 8 7.45 -6.83 -6.35
N HIS A 9 7.39 -7.74 -7.33
CA HIS A 9 6.13 -8.19 -7.94
C HIS A 9 5.37 -9.13 -7.02
N PHE A 10 6.06 -10.08 -6.39
CA PHE A 10 5.46 -11.04 -5.47
C PHE A 10 5.22 -10.48 -4.07
N TYR A 11 6.11 -9.58 -3.61
CA TYR A 11 5.98 -8.93 -2.31
C TYR A 11 6.12 -7.42 -2.51
N PRO A 12 5.01 -6.71 -2.78
CA PRO A 12 5.05 -5.26 -2.95
C PRO A 12 5.46 -4.58 -1.63
N LEU A 13 5.92 -3.34 -1.73
CA LEU A 13 6.22 -2.53 -0.56
C LEU A 13 4.96 -1.80 -0.10
N LEU A 14 4.60 -1.93 1.18
CA LEU A 14 3.51 -1.18 1.81
C LEU A 14 4.14 -0.12 2.72
N LEU A 15 4.06 1.14 2.31
CA LEU A 15 4.72 2.27 2.98
C LEU A 15 3.69 3.10 3.75
N PRO A 16 3.78 3.23 5.08
CA PRO A 16 2.97 4.18 5.82
C PRO A 16 3.38 5.61 5.44
N LEU A 17 2.38 6.48 5.27
CA LEU A 17 2.58 7.90 5.03
C LEU A 17 2.23 8.69 6.29
N PRO A 18 2.88 9.84 6.52
CA PRO A 18 2.75 10.58 7.76
C PRO A 18 1.38 11.26 7.77
N VAL A 19 0.60 10.98 8.81
CA VAL A 19 -0.73 11.54 9.06
C VAL A 19 -0.63 12.46 10.27
N GLY A 20 -0.99 13.73 10.11
CA GLY A 20 -0.82 14.74 11.16
C GLY A 20 0.61 15.28 11.19
N GLY A 21 0.76 16.58 10.91
CA GLY A 21 2.06 17.22 10.74
C GLY A 21 2.99 17.02 11.94
N ASN A 22 4.22 16.57 11.66
CA ASN A 22 5.49 17.03 12.26
C ASN A 22 6.68 16.15 11.86
N THR A 23 6.68 15.50 10.68
CA THR A 23 7.88 14.80 10.21
C THR A 23 8.68 15.68 9.27
N SER A 24 9.69 16.35 9.84
CA SER A 24 10.78 17.00 9.11
C SER A 24 11.75 15.99 8.48
N SER A 25 11.53 14.69 8.69
CA SER A 25 12.27 13.62 8.05
C SER A 25 11.73 13.35 6.63
N PRO A 26 12.60 13.25 5.62
CA PRO A 26 12.18 12.82 4.30
C PRO A 26 11.58 11.42 4.40
N LEU A 27 10.47 11.18 3.68
CA LEU A 27 9.86 9.86 3.58
C LEU A 27 10.89 8.89 3.00
N SER A 28 11.48 8.07 3.86
CA SER A 28 12.45 7.07 3.46
C SER A 28 11.73 5.75 3.19
N LEU A 29 12.20 4.98 2.20
CA LEU A 29 11.66 3.64 1.91
C LEU A 29 11.86 2.63 3.07
N GLY A 30 12.53 3.02 4.16
CA GLY A 30 13.01 2.12 5.22
C GLY A 30 11.96 1.62 6.21
N GLU A 31 10.77 2.21 6.26
CA GLU A 31 9.71 1.84 7.22
C GLU A 31 8.55 1.10 6.54
N ALA A 32 8.84 0.24 5.55
CA ALA A 32 7.80 -0.60 4.95
C ALA A 32 7.23 -1.58 5.99
N VAL A 33 5.91 -1.69 6.04
CA VAL A 33 5.18 -2.62 6.89
C VAL A 33 4.85 -3.91 6.13
N ARG A 34 4.41 -4.94 6.86
CA ARG A 34 4.05 -6.24 6.29
C ARG A 34 2.81 -6.14 5.40
N CYS A 35 2.76 -6.93 4.34
CA CYS A 35 1.62 -6.97 3.41
C CYS A 35 0.44 -7.79 3.97
N THR A 36 -0.10 -7.33 5.10
CA THR A 36 -1.28 -7.90 5.78
C THR A 36 -2.21 -6.77 6.22
N ALA A 37 -3.52 -7.04 6.22
CA ALA A 37 -4.55 -6.13 6.71
C ALA A 37 -4.32 -5.73 8.18
N ALA A 38 -3.70 -6.61 8.98
CA ALA A 38 -3.37 -6.33 10.37
C ALA A 38 -2.34 -5.18 10.54
N SER A 39 -1.62 -4.81 9.48
CA SER A 39 -0.66 -3.68 9.50
C SER A 39 -1.31 -2.34 9.13
N LEU A 40 -2.58 -2.34 8.71
CA LEU A 40 -3.29 -1.14 8.26
C LEU A 40 -4.13 -0.56 9.41
N ASP A 41 -3.83 0.68 9.77
CA ASP A 41 -4.62 1.45 10.71
C ASP A 41 -5.76 2.20 10.02
N HIS A 42 -6.95 2.18 10.62
CA HIS A 42 -8.15 2.84 10.07
C HIS A 42 -8.02 4.36 9.94
N GLY A 43 -7.16 5.00 10.73
CA GLY A 43 -6.82 6.42 10.65
C GLY A 43 -5.59 6.71 9.79
N GLY A 44 -4.99 5.68 9.19
CA GLY A 44 -3.74 5.76 8.45
C GLY A 44 -3.91 6.00 6.94
N LEU A 45 -2.77 6.24 6.30
CA LEU A 45 -2.66 6.43 4.87
C LEU A 45 -1.42 5.67 4.40
N TYR A 46 -1.59 4.81 3.39
CA TYR A 46 -0.56 3.85 3.02
C TYR A 46 -0.37 3.82 1.52
N LEU A 47 0.89 3.86 1.08
CA LEU A 47 1.28 3.76 -0.32
C LEU A 47 1.81 2.36 -0.61
N VAL A 48 1.13 1.63 -1.48
CA VAL A 48 1.60 0.36 -2.03
C VAL A 48 2.41 0.62 -3.30
N HIS A 49 3.62 0.11 -3.32
CA HIS A 49 4.55 0.20 -4.43
C HIS A 49 5.00 -1.18 -4.89
N GLY A 50 4.72 -1.52 -6.15
CA GLY A 50 5.28 -2.69 -6.81
C GLY A 50 5.52 -2.41 -8.31
N PRO A 51 6.25 -3.24 -9.04
CA PRO A 51 6.69 -2.99 -10.43
C PRO A 51 5.60 -2.48 -11.39
N LEU A 52 4.36 -2.96 -11.20
CA LEU A 52 3.20 -2.64 -12.04
C LEU A 52 2.10 -1.88 -11.30
N VAL A 53 2.27 -1.62 -10.00
CA VAL A 53 1.22 -1.06 -9.13
C VAL A 53 1.73 0.13 -8.33
N LEU A 54 0.90 1.16 -8.27
CA LEU A 54 1.06 2.30 -7.39
C LEU A 54 -0.32 2.64 -6.84
N LEU A 55 -0.57 2.29 -5.58
CA LEU A 55 -1.90 2.38 -4.97
C LEU A 55 -1.79 3.13 -3.64
N LEU A 56 -2.65 4.12 -3.45
CA LEU A 56 -2.79 4.86 -2.21
C LEU A 56 -4.06 4.42 -1.50
N TRP A 57 -3.90 3.73 -0.38
CA TRP A 57 -5.00 3.35 0.49
C TRP A 57 -5.24 4.44 1.54
N VAL A 58 -6.51 4.77 1.74
CA VAL A 58 -6.98 5.79 2.68
C VAL A 58 -7.93 5.13 3.66
N GLY A 59 -7.56 5.12 4.94
CA GLY A 59 -8.37 4.57 6.01
C GLY A 59 -9.67 5.35 6.22
N HIS A 60 -10.71 4.69 6.74
CA HIS A 60 -12.03 5.30 6.88
C HIS A 60 -12.09 6.41 7.96
N ASN A 61 -11.17 6.37 8.93
CA ASN A 61 -11.06 7.29 10.07
C ASN A 61 -9.89 8.29 9.90
N ILE A 62 -9.42 8.50 8.66
CA ILE A 62 -8.33 9.43 8.35
C ILE A 62 -8.66 10.84 8.85
N ALA A 63 -7.67 11.53 9.42
CA ALA A 63 -7.83 12.90 9.89
C ALA A 63 -8.14 13.87 8.74
N ASN A 64 -9.16 14.73 8.90
CA ASN A 64 -9.53 15.74 7.92
C ASN A 64 -8.38 16.67 7.53
N THR A 65 -7.45 16.93 8.45
CA THR A 65 -6.22 17.71 8.18
C THR A 65 -5.40 17.09 7.05
N SER A 66 -5.26 15.75 7.04
CA SER A 66 -4.50 15.03 6.02
C SER A 66 -5.26 14.97 4.70
N LEU A 67 -6.59 14.88 4.72
CA LEU A 67 -7.43 14.96 3.52
C LEU A 67 -7.31 16.32 2.83
N VAL A 68 -7.37 17.41 3.59
CA VAL A 68 -7.19 18.77 3.06
C VAL A 68 -5.77 18.93 2.52
N GLN A 69 -4.76 18.47 3.25
CA GLN A 69 -3.36 18.59 2.83
C GLN A 69 -3.01 17.75 1.58
N LEU A 70 -3.63 16.58 1.38
CA LEU A 70 -3.33 15.72 0.22
C LEU A 70 -4.23 15.94 -0.98
N PHE A 71 -5.53 16.12 -0.75
CA PHE A 71 -6.56 16.10 -1.78
C PHE A 71 -7.32 17.42 -1.89
N ASN A 72 -7.09 18.38 -0.98
CA ASN A 72 -7.85 19.62 -0.88
C ASN A 72 -9.37 19.40 -0.69
N ILE A 73 -9.73 18.37 0.08
CA ILE A 73 -11.11 18.02 0.43
C ILE A 73 -11.29 17.94 1.94
N THR A 74 -12.52 18.20 2.39
CA THR A 74 -12.87 18.16 3.83
C THR A 74 -13.57 16.88 4.25
N CYS A 75 -14.05 16.06 3.30
CA CYS A 75 -14.82 14.86 3.56
C CYS A 75 -14.29 13.69 2.72
N LEU A 76 -14.08 12.53 3.34
CA LEU A 76 -13.62 11.33 2.64
C LEU A 76 -14.61 10.85 1.55
N SER A 77 -15.90 11.10 1.75
CA SER A 77 -16.95 10.71 0.79
C SER A 77 -16.81 11.40 -0.57
N THR A 78 -16.23 12.60 -0.63
CA THR A 78 -16.03 13.34 -1.89
C THR A 78 -14.78 12.92 -2.65
N LEU A 79 -13.90 12.12 -2.03
CA LEU A 79 -12.71 11.58 -2.67
C LEU A 79 -13.12 10.49 -3.69
N PRO A 80 -12.83 10.66 -4.99
CA PRO A 80 -13.05 9.61 -5.97
C PRO A 80 -12.05 8.46 -5.77
N SER A 81 -12.56 7.23 -5.75
CA SER A 81 -11.75 6.01 -5.85
C SER A 81 -11.40 5.72 -7.31
N GLY A 82 -10.25 5.08 -7.54
CA GLY A 82 -9.80 4.72 -8.89
C GLY A 82 -8.53 5.46 -9.31
N GLU A 83 -8.31 5.58 -10.61
CA GLU A 83 -7.14 6.27 -11.16
C GLU A 83 -7.24 7.78 -10.89
N THR A 84 -6.29 8.33 -10.12
CA THR A 84 -6.35 9.72 -9.65
C THR A 84 -4.98 10.36 -9.74
N LYS A 85 -4.94 11.63 -10.14
CA LYS A 85 -3.74 12.47 -10.02
C LYS A 85 -3.83 13.29 -8.74
N LEU A 86 -2.76 13.32 -7.95
CA LEU A 86 -2.72 14.18 -6.77
C LEU A 86 -2.71 15.66 -7.18
N PRO A 87 -3.49 16.53 -6.50
CA PRO A 87 -3.44 17.95 -6.75
C PRO A 87 -2.08 18.53 -6.35
N VAL A 88 -1.68 19.60 -7.03
CA VAL A 88 -0.47 20.35 -6.71
C VAL A 88 -0.80 21.31 -5.59
N LEU A 89 -0.50 20.91 -4.36
CA LEU A 89 -0.70 21.72 -3.16
C LEU A 89 0.64 22.11 -2.55
N ASP A 90 0.72 23.34 -2.06
CA ASP A 90 1.92 23.89 -1.43
C ASP A 90 1.89 23.67 0.09
N ASN A 91 2.07 22.41 0.48
CA ASN A 91 2.20 22.00 1.87
C ASN A 91 3.21 20.84 1.97
N PRO A 92 3.89 20.67 3.13
CA PRO A 92 4.98 19.72 3.26
C PRO A 92 4.55 18.27 2.96
N LEU A 93 3.33 17.89 3.37
CA LEU A 93 2.82 16.54 3.16
C LEU A 93 2.58 16.25 1.67
N SER A 94 1.86 17.13 0.96
CA SER A 94 1.63 16.99 -0.49
C SER A 94 2.94 16.99 -1.28
N VAL A 95 3.86 17.90 -0.96
CA VAL A 95 5.17 17.97 -1.63
C VAL A 95 5.97 16.69 -1.39
N SER A 96 6.00 16.19 -0.15
CA SER A 96 6.73 14.97 0.22
C SER A 96 6.16 13.74 -0.48
N VAL A 97 4.83 13.55 -0.45
CA VAL A 97 4.17 12.39 -1.11
C VAL A 97 4.31 12.45 -2.63
N ARG A 98 4.16 13.63 -3.25
CA ARG A 98 4.39 13.80 -4.69
C ARG A 98 5.84 13.53 -5.07
N SER A 99 6.79 14.02 -4.28
CA SER A 99 8.23 13.76 -4.47
C SER A 99 8.56 12.27 -4.37
N LEU A 100 7.99 11.57 -3.37
CA LEU A 100 8.13 10.14 -3.21
C LEU A 100 7.59 9.40 -4.44
N ILE A 101 6.36 9.70 -4.86
CA ILE A 101 5.75 9.08 -6.06
C ILE A 101 6.59 9.31 -7.31
N ASN A 102 7.10 10.53 -7.50
CA ASN A 102 7.96 10.86 -8.64
C ASN A 102 9.28 10.06 -8.59
N THR A 103 9.88 9.93 -7.41
CA THR A 103 11.11 9.14 -7.20
C THR A 103 10.86 7.65 -7.47
N LEU A 104 9.72 7.12 -7.04
CA LEU A 104 9.34 5.73 -7.27
C LEU A 104 9.08 5.44 -8.75
N ASN A 105 8.49 6.40 -9.47
CA ASN A 105 8.26 6.28 -10.90
C ASN A 105 9.54 6.45 -11.73
N SER A 106 10.48 7.31 -11.32
CA SER A 106 11.75 7.51 -12.04
C SER A 106 12.68 6.29 -11.99
N GLN A 107 12.50 5.41 -11.00
CA GLN A 107 13.23 4.14 -10.87
C GLN A 107 12.75 3.04 -11.83
N THR A 108 11.80 3.34 -12.72
CA THR A 108 11.09 2.33 -13.50
C THR A 108 11.01 2.72 -14.96
N HIS A 109 11.00 1.73 -15.85
CA HIS A 109 10.86 1.97 -17.29
C HIS A 109 9.45 2.38 -17.72
N TYR A 110 8.45 2.23 -16.84
CA TYR A 110 7.04 2.50 -17.13
C TYR A 110 6.43 3.39 -16.05
N THR A 111 5.86 4.52 -16.46
CA THR A 111 5.14 5.41 -15.54
C THR A 111 3.90 4.72 -15.01
N ARG A 112 3.81 4.54 -13.69
CA ARG A 112 2.65 3.96 -13.04
C ARG A 112 1.65 5.05 -12.71
N LYS A 113 0.39 4.78 -13.03
CA LYS A 113 -0.73 5.64 -12.66
C LYS A 113 -1.10 5.38 -11.20
N LEU A 114 -1.27 6.44 -10.43
CA LEU A 114 -1.70 6.34 -9.04
C LEU A 114 -3.16 5.92 -8.99
N ARG A 115 -3.46 4.88 -8.22
CA ARG A 115 -4.84 4.46 -7.89
C ARG A 115 -5.15 4.77 -6.44
N VAL A 116 -6.18 5.56 -6.18
CA VAL A 116 -6.69 5.83 -4.83
C VAL A 116 -7.74 4.77 -4.47
N VAL A 117 -7.63 4.24 -3.26
CA VAL A 117 -8.53 3.23 -2.71
C VAL A 117 -8.93 3.65 -1.32
N LYS A 118 -10.23 3.62 -1.05
CA LYS A 118 -10.78 3.91 0.28
C LYS A 118 -11.15 2.61 0.98
N GLN A 119 -10.97 2.58 2.29
CA GLN A 119 -11.46 1.49 3.11
C GLN A 119 -12.99 1.36 3.02
N GLY A 120 -13.48 0.14 2.83
CA GLY A 120 -14.90 -0.18 2.68
C GLY A 120 -15.50 0.10 1.31
N ASP A 121 -14.72 0.63 0.36
CA ASP A 121 -15.18 0.86 -1.01
C ASP A 121 -14.92 -0.37 -1.90
N SER A 122 -15.70 -0.51 -2.97
CA SER A 122 -15.54 -1.52 -4.02
C SER A 122 -14.12 -1.64 -4.58
N CYS A 123 -13.36 -0.54 -4.59
CA CYS A 123 -11.97 -0.54 -5.06
C CYS A 123 -10.99 -1.20 -4.08
N GLU A 124 -11.39 -1.47 -2.83
CA GLU A 124 -10.53 -2.07 -1.80
C GLU A 124 -10.09 -3.49 -2.14
N GLU A 125 -10.86 -4.23 -2.96
CA GLU A 125 -10.42 -5.53 -3.46
C GLU A 125 -9.07 -5.47 -4.19
N ALA A 126 -8.73 -4.33 -4.79
CA ALA A 126 -7.43 -4.15 -5.45
C ALA A 126 -6.28 -4.16 -4.44
N LEU A 127 -6.49 -3.58 -3.26
CA LEU A 127 -5.54 -3.66 -2.16
C LEU A 127 -5.50 -5.09 -1.59
N GLN A 128 -6.65 -5.72 -1.36
CA GLN A 128 -6.71 -7.07 -0.76
C GLN A 128 -5.90 -8.11 -1.54
N ARG A 129 -5.84 -7.99 -2.87
CA ARG A 129 -5.00 -8.84 -3.74
C ARG A 129 -3.49 -8.61 -3.56
N LEU A 130 -3.08 -7.49 -2.98
CA LEU A 130 -1.68 -7.12 -2.70
C LEU A 130 -1.27 -7.42 -1.26
N LEU A 131 -2.21 -7.75 -0.37
CA LEU A 131 -1.95 -8.19 1.01
C LEU A 131 -1.60 -9.67 1.02
N VAL A 132 -0.43 -9.99 0.45
CA VAL A 132 -0.02 -11.36 0.11
C VAL A 132 0.19 -12.30 1.31
N GLU A 133 0.23 -11.76 2.53
CA GLU A 133 0.33 -12.59 3.73
C GLU A 133 -1.04 -13.11 4.22
N ASP A 134 -2.13 -12.48 3.79
CA ASP A 134 -3.49 -12.84 4.20
C ASP A 134 -4.10 -13.92 3.30
N LYS A 135 -5.26 -14.44 3.69
CA LYS A 135 -6.03 -15.33 2.82
C LYS A 135 -6.46 -14.58 1.57
N SER A 136 -6.19 -15.18 0.41
CA SER A 136 -6.58 -14.56 -0.86
C SER A 136 -8.10 -14.53 -0.98
N PRO A 137 -8.69 -13.44 -1.51
CA PRO A 137 -10.12 -13.40 -1.83
C PRO A 137 -10.58 -14.54 -2.76
N ASN A 138 -9.67 -15.13 -3.52
CA ASN A 138 -9.94 -16.23 -4.44
C ASN A 138 -9.78 -17.62 -3.78
N GLY A 139 -9.67 -17.71 -2.45
CA GLY A 139 -9.56 -18.97 -1.71
C GLY A 139 -8.14 -19.51 -1.53
N GLY A 140 -7.11 -18.72 -1.87
CA GLY A 140 -5.71 -19.05 -1.60
C GLY A 140 -5.37 -19.03 -0.10
N ALA A 141 -4.45 -19.92 0.30
CA ALA A 141 -3.95 -20.02 1.67
C ALA A 141 -3.21 -18.74 2.10
N SER A 142 -3.34 -18.36 3.38
CA SER A 142 -2.51 -17.31 3.98
C SER A 142 -1.08 -17.79 4.21
N TYR A 143 -0.19 -16.85 4.56
CA TYR A 143 1.18 -17.18 4.97
C TYR A 143 1.20 -18.19 6.14
N ALA A 144 0.34 -18.00 7.15
CA ALA A 144 0.27 -18.90 8.29
C ALA A 144 -0.23 -20.32 7.90
N ASP A 145 -1.25 -20.40 7.04
CA ASP A 145 -1.76 -21.68 6.53
C ASP A 145 -0.68 -22.42 5.73
N PHE A 146 0.11 -21.69 4.91
CA PHE A 146 1.19 -22.25 4.12
C PHE A 146 2.31 -22.82 5.00
N LEU A 147 2.73 -22.09 6.04
CA LEU A 147 3.72 -22.59 7.00
C LEU A 147 3.23 -23.83 7.74
N TYR A 148 1.97 -23.85 8.16
CA TYR A 148 1.36 -25.02 8.78
C TYR A 148 1.39 -26.22 7.82
N HIS A 149 0.99 -26.02 6.56
CA HIS A 149 1.01 -27.06 5.53
C HIS A 149 2.43 -27.59 5.29
N LEU A 150 3.44 -26.71 5.17
CA LEU A 150 4.84 -27.12 5.02
C LEU A 150 5.32 -27.96 6.22
N HIS A 151 4.99 -27.54 7.43
CA HIS A 151 5.39 -28.23 8.65
C HIS A 151 4.84 -29.66 8.70
N VAL A 152 3.52 -29.82 8.49
CA VAL A 152 2.86 -31.13 8.52
C VAL A 152 3.43 -32.07 7.44
N ASN A 153 3.61 -31.58 6.21
CA ASN A 153 4.16 -32.41 5.13
C ASN A 153 5.61 -32.82 5.38
N SER A 154 6.43 -31.92 5.96
CA SER A 154 7.82 -32.23 6.29
C SER A 154 7.92 -33.36 7.33
N ILE A 155 7.03 -33.37 8.32
CA ILE A 155 6.96 -34.45 9.32
C ILE A 155 6.51 -35.77 8.67
N GLN A 156 5.51 -35.74 7.78
CA GLN A 156 5.01 -36.95 7.11
C GLN A 156 6.07 -37.66 6.27
N LEU A 157 7.02 -36.91 5.68
CA LEU A 157 8.12 -37.48 4.92
C LEU A 157 9.17 -38.18 5.80
N LEU A 158 9.32 -37.79 7.06
CA LEU A 158 10.27 -38.39 8.01
C LEU A 158 9.74 -39.67 8.66
N VAL A 159 8.42 -39.88 8.65
CA VAL A 159 7.75 -41.05 9.24
C VAL A 159 7.59 -42.19 8.22
N ARG A 160 7.97 -41.96 6.95
CA ARG A 160 8.06 -42.98 5.90
C ARG A 160 9.50 -43.46 5.72
#